data_AF-A0ABD7S4V5-F1
#
_entry.id   AF-A0ABD7S4V5-F1
#
_cell.length_a   1.000
_cell.length_b   1.000
_cell.length_c   1.000
_cell.angle_alpha   90.00
_cell.angle_beta   90.00
_cell.angle_gamma   90.00
#
_symmetry.space_group_name_H-M   'P 1'
#
loop_
_entity.id
_entity.type
_entity.pdbx_description
1 polymer ?
#
loop_
_entity_poly.entity_id
_entity_poly.type
_entity_poly.pdbx_seq_one_letter_code
_entity_poly.pdbx_strand_id
1 'polypeptide(L)'
;SGGPEALASDLRALVRHPQLLPRPSTPAPDPTPIRQATAQALVATLRAHGDTAYDAIASAFDNKVFDGRRARRASFDKAFEELWNGSADAHWILDEKAHLDKLLPTRMREFCRDGAHDRVPCSPLFDALQAWRQADIHVQQWQQNRRIALLHALRDDAIARLALLKRQRRVQTYDDLVDGVAHALQGAQADALVARLRMQYAIALVDEFQDTDDRQWSIFS
;
A
#
# COMPACT_ATOMS: atom_id res chain seq x y z
N SER A 1 -12.54 13.14 -1.15
CA SER A 1 -13.32 13.19 0.11
C SER A 1 -13.37 11.80 0.67
N GLY A 2 -12.87 11.57 1.88
CA GLY A 2 -12.99 10.27 2.57
C GLY A 2 -14.18 10.29 3.53
N GLY A 3 -14.86 9.16 3.71
CA GLY A 3 -15.94 9.03 4.70
C GLY A 3 -16.95 7.94 4.35
N PRO A 4 -17.88 7.61 5.26
CA PRO A 4 -18.86 6.54 5.07
C PRO A 4 -19.76 6.73 3.83
N GLU A 5 -20.20 7.98 3.56
CA GLU A 5 -21.05 8.28 2.40
C GLU A 5 -20.33 8.12 1.06
N ALA A 6 -19.07 8.57 0.99
CA ALA A 6 -18.23 8.38 -0.19
C ALA A 6 -17.99 6.89 -0.44
N LEU A 7 -17.68 6.13 0.61
CA LEU A 7 -17.54 4.68 0.52
C LEU A 7 -18.84 3.99 0.07
N ALA A 8 -20.00 4.43 0.57
CA ALA A 8 -21.30 3.91 0.15
C ALA A 8 -21.58 4.17 -1.33
N SER A 9 -21.18 5.33 -1.86
CA SER A 9 -21.24 5.62 -3.30
C SER A 9 -20.37 4.66 -4.10
N ASP A 10 -19.12 4.44 -3.65
CA ASP A 10 -18.15 3.59 -4.32
C ASP A 10 -18.50 2.09 -4.24
N LEU A 11 -19.19 1.66 -3.19
CA LEU A 11 -19.61 0.26 -2.99
C LEU A 11 -20.42 -0.28 -4.18
N ARG A 12 -21.22 0.57 -4.84
CA ARG A 12 -21.99 0.16 -6.03
C ARG A 12 -21.09 -0.35 -7.15
N ALA A 13 -19.97 0.33 -7.39
CA ALA A 13 -18.99 -0.10 -8.39
C ALA A 13 -18.23 -1.34 -7.91
N LEU A 14 -17.79 -1.34 -6.65
CA LEU A 14 -17.00 -2.43 -6.06
C LEU A 14 -17.71 -3.79 -6.08
N VAL A 15 -19.03 -3.80 -5.81
CA VAL A 15 -19.85 -5.03 -5.81
C VAL A 15 -19.93 -5.67 -7.20
N ARG A 16 -19.82 -4.90 -8.29
CA ARG A 16 -19.93 -5.41 -9.67
C ARG A 16 -18.68 -6.10 -10.17
N HIS A 17 -17.51 -5.73 -9.66
CA HIS A 17 -16.24 -6.33 -10.09
C HIS A 17 -16.10 -7.73 -9.49
N PRO A 18 -15.82 -8.78 -10.29
CA PRO A 18 -15.74 -10.15 -9.79
C PRO A 18 -14.53 -10.37 -8.87
N GLN A 19 -13.41 -9.70 -9.18
CA GLN A 19 -12.18 -9.77 -8.41
C GLN A 19 -11.70 -8.38 -8.05
N LEU A 20 -11.37 -8.18 -6.77
CA LEU A 20 -10.74 -6.96 -6.27
C LEU A 20 -9.25 -7.20 -6.03
N LEU A 21 -8.42 -6.32 -6.57
CA LEU A 21 -6.97 -6.32 -6.37
C LEU A 21 -6.52 -5.02 -5.68
N PRO A 22 -5.45 -5.04 -4.87
CA PRO A 22 -4.69 -6.22 -4.45
C PRO A 22 -5.51 -7.15 -3.52
N ARG A 23 -5.11 -8.43 -3.43
CA ARG A 23 -5.72 -9.38 -2.49
C ARG A 23 -5.32 -9.02 -1.05
N PRO A 24 -6.18 -9.31 -0.05
CA PRO A 24 -5.80 -9.14 1.34
C PRO A 24 -4.60 -10.04 1.67
N SER A 25 -3.62 -9.48 2.37
CA SER A 25 -2.53 -10.26 2.96
C SER A 25 -2.96 -10.82 4.31
N THR A 26 -2.24 -11.84 4.79
CA THR A 26 -2.42 -12.37 6.15
C THR A 26 -2.26 -11.26 7.19
N PRO A 27 -3.11 -11.20 8.24
CA PRO A 27 -2.94 -10.25 9.33
C PRO A 27 -1.57 -10.40 9.99
N ALA A 28 -0.83 -9.30 10.10
CA ALA A 28 0.42 -9.23 10.84
C ALA A 28 0.20 -8.53 12.20
N PRO A 29 1.05 -8.81 13.21
CA PRO A 29 1.07 -8.06 14.47
C PRO A 29 1.21 -6.56 14.22
N ASP A 30 0.63 -5.74 15.09
CA ASP A 30 0.72 -4.28 15.01
C ASP A 30 2.17 -3.81 15.25
N PRO A 31 2.85 -3.19 14.27
CA PRO A 31 4.22 -2.71 14.42
C PRO A 31 4.32 -1.33 15.10
N THR A 32 3.20 -0.71 15.48
CA THR A 32 3.16 0.61 16.13
C THR A 32 4.03 0.71 17.39
N PRO A 33 4.07 -0.29 18.30
CA PRO A 33 4.96 -0.24 19.47
C PRO A 33 6.44 -0.18 19.10
N ILE A 34 6.85 -0.91 18.05
CA ILE A 34 8.23 -0.88 17.55
C ILE A 34 8.55 0.51 17.00
N ARG A 35 7.64 1.10 16.22
CA ARG A 35 7.80 2.46 15.66
C ARG A 35 7.86 3.53 16.74
N GLN A 36 7.14 3.37 17.85
CA GLN A 36 7.23 4.27 19.01
C GLN A 36 8.56 4.12 19.74
N ALA A 37 9.03 2.89 19.97
CA ALA A 37 10.30 2.63 20.62
C ALA A 37 11.49 3.20 19.82
N THR A 38 11.50 3.00 18.50
CA THR A 38 12.56 3.56 17.63
C THR A 38 12.48 5.08 17.54
N ALA A 39 11.29 5.68 17.59
CA ALA A 39 11.12 7.13 17.64
C ALA A 39 11.71 7.72 18.93
N GLN A 40 11.45 7.09 20.09
CA GLN A 40 12.03 7.50 21.37
C GLN A 40 13.55 7.34 21.39
N ALA A 41 14.06 6.24 20.83
CA ALA A 41 15.49 6.03 20.68
C ALA A 41 16.13 7.10 19.78
N LEU A 42 15.47 7.47 18.68
CA LEU A 42 15.93 8.56 17.80
C LEU A 42 16.00 9.90 18.56
N VAL A 43 14.97 10.26 19.34
CA VAL A 43 15.01 11.48 20.18
C VAL A 43 16.18 11.44 21.17
N ALA A 44 16.39 10.32 21.86
CA ALA A 44 17.47 10.18 22.82
C ALA A 44 18.84 10.32 22.16
N THR A 45 19.04 9.65 21.01
CA THR A 45 20.28 9.71 20.24
C THR A 45 20.51 11.09 19.64
N LEU A 46 19.45 11.79 19.20
CA LEU A 46 19.54 13.17 18.70
C LEU A 46 20.05 14.12 19.80
N ARG A 47 19.55 13.98 21.03
CA ARG A 47 20.02 14.77 22.17
C ARG A 47 21.48 14.48 22.54
N ALA A 48 21.92 13.22 22.40
CA ALA A 48 23.27 12.81 22.78
C ALA A 48 24.34 13.07 21.69
N HIS A 49 23.95 12.98 20.42
CA HIS A 49 24.87 12.95 19.28
C HIS A 49 24.51 13.93 18.16
N GLY A 50 23.52 14.81 18.35
CA GLY A 50 23.07 15.77 17.35
C GLY A 50 24.19 16.69 16.84
N ASP A 51 24.89 17.34 17.76
CA ASP A 51 25.96 18.28 17.44
C ASP A 51 27.15 17.57 16.76
N THR A 52 27.57 16.42 17.30
CA THR A 52 28.68 15.64 16.71
C THR A 52 28.32 15.06 15.34
N ALA A 53 27.05 14.69 15.11
CA ALA A 53 26.55 14.28 13.81
C ALA A 53 26.55 15.45 12.81
N TYR A 54 26.15 16.64 13.25
CA TYR A 54 26.19 17.84 12.43
C TYR A 54 27.63 18.19 12.04
N ASP A 55 28.57 18.17 12.99
CA ASP A 55 29.99 18.42 12.75
C ASP A 55 30.60 17.40 11.77
N ALA A 56 30.20 16.12 11.85
CA ALA A 56 30.63 15.11 10.90
C ALA A 56 30.19 15.42 9.46
N ILE A 57 28.97 15.93 9.29
CA ILE A 57 28.44 16.37 7.98
C ILE A 57 29.18 17.62 7.49
N ALA A 58 29.40 18.59 8.38
CA ALA A 58 30.16 19.79 8.08
C ALA A 58 31.58 19.44 7.59
N SER A 59 32.26 18.57 8.33
CA SER A 59 33.58 18.04 8.00
C SER A 59 33.62 17.31 6.65
N ALA A 60 32.57 16.55 6.30
CA ALA A 60 32.49 15.90 4.99
C ALA A 60 32.38 16.88 3.82
N PHE A 61 31.71 18.02 3.99
CA PHE A 61 31.72 19.09 2.99
C PHE A 61 33.11 19.75 2.89
N ASP A 62 33.71 20.07 4.03
CA ASP A 62 34.98 20.82 4.10
C ASP A 62 36.14 19.98 3.52
N ASN A 63 36.12 18.67 3.79
CA ASN A 63 37.09 17.69 3.27
C ASN A 63 36.74 17.16 1.87
N LYS A 64 35.73 17.72 1.20
CA LYS A 64 35.28 17.32 -0.15
C LYS A 64 34.93 15.83 -0.28
N VAL A 65 34.47 15.20 0.80
CA VAL A 65 33.93 13.83 0.77
C VAL A 65 32.65 13.81 -0.07
N PHE A 66 31.76 14.77 0.15
CA PHE A 66 30.56 14.96 -0.67
C PHE A 66 30.88 15.66 -1.99
N ASP A 67 30.16 15.27 -3.04
CA ASP A 67 30.12 15.96 -4.33
C ASP A 67 29.13 17.14 -4.24
N GLY A 68 29.66 18.36 -4.30
CA GLY A 68 28.87 19.60 -4.25
C GLY A 68 27.86 19.77 -5.39
N ARG A 69 27.96 18.96 -6.46
CA ARG A 69 26.94 18.88 -7.52
C ARG A 69 25.74 18.03 -7.09
N ARG A 70 25.95 17.03 -6.24
CA ARG A 70 24.93 16.08 -5.76
C ARG A 70 24.32 16.49 -4.41
N ALA A 71 25.11 17.13 -3.55
CA ALA A 71 24.72 17.55 -2.21
C ALA A 71 25.07 19.01 -1.93
N ARG A 72 24.20 19.71 -1.21
CA ARG A 72 24.41 21.10 -0.77
C ARG A 72 24.25 21.19 0.74
N ARG A 73 25.19 21.87 1.42
CA ARG A 73 25.18 22.04 2.89
C ARG A 73 23.84 22.58 3.41
N ALA A 74 23.29 23.61 2.76
CA ALA A 74 21.98 24.19 3.12
C ALA A 74 20.81 23.18 3.15
N SER A 75 20.87 22.09 2.37
CA SER A 75 19.83 21.05 2.43
C SER A 75 20.03 20.07 3.59
N PHE A 76 21.26 19.90 4.08
CA PHE A 76 21.53 19.15 5.30
C PHE A 76 21.17 19.98 6.53
N ASP A 77 21.43 21.30 6.51
CA ASP A 77 21.00 22.21 7.58
C ASP A 77 19.49 22.08 7.81
N LYS A 78 18.69 22.17 6.73
CA LYS A 78 17.24 21.93 6.79
C LYS A 78 16.87 20.53 7.26
N ALA A 79 17.63 19.50 6.88
CA ALA A 79 17.37 18.13 7.35
C ALA A 79 17.54 18.03 8.87
N PHE A 80 18.55 18.70 9.45
CA PHE A 80 18.72 18.76 10.90
C PHE A 80 17.64 19.62 11.58
N GLU A 81 17.21 20.71 10.96
CA GLU A 81 16.05 21.49 11.44
C GLU A 81 14.78 20.63 11.49
N GLU A 82 14.46 19.90 10.40
CA GLU A 82 13.34 18.95 10.34
C GLU A 82 13.45 17.86 11.43
N LEU A 83 14.66 17.32 11.63
CA LEU A 83 14.94 16.30 12.64
C LEU A 83 14.71 16.84 14.07
N TRP A 84 15.17 18.04 14.37
CA TRP A 84 14.94 18.69 15.66
C TRP A 84 13.48 19.07 15.88
N ASN A 85 12.81 19.61 14.88
CA ASN A 85 11.40 20.00 14.98
C ASN A 85 10.50 18.80 15.28
N GLY A 86 10.69 17.67 14.58
CA GLY A 86 9.91 16.45 14.82
C GLY A 86 10.22 15.74 16.14
N SER A 87 11.31 16.13 16.82
CA SER A 87 11.70 15.52 18.10
C SER A 87 10.78 15.89 19.27
N ALA A 88 10.05 17.00 19.17
CA ALA A 88 9.08 17.42 20.19
C ALA A 88 7.96 16.39 20.37
N ASP A 89 7.45 15.86 19.26
CA ASP A 89 6.33 14.90 19.22
C ASP A 89 6.78 13.47 18.89
N ALA A 90 8.10 13.24 18.77
CA ALA A 90 8.69 11.99 18.26
C ALA A 90 8.02 11.53 16.95
N HIS A 91 7.82 12.49 16.04
CA HIS A 91 7.12 12.29 14.79
C HIS A 91 7.81 13.04 13.66
N TRP A 92 8.08 12.33 12.57
CA TRP A 92 8.68 12.88 11.37
C TRP A 92 7.97 12.31 10.14
N ILE A 93 8.06 13.05 9.04
CA ILE A 93 7.54 12.64 7.74
C ILE A 93 8.71 12.60 6.77
N LEU A 94 8.95 11.45 6.14
CA LEU A 94 9.91 11.30 5.05
C LEU A 94 9.13 11.25 3.75
N ASP A 95 9.01 12.40 3.11
CA ASP A 95 8.53 12.52 1.74
C ASP A 95 9.67 12.96 0.81
N GLU A 96 9.44 12.86 -0.51
CA GLU A 96 10.45 13.21 -1.52
C GLU A 96 10.77 14.72 -1.58
N LYS A 97 9.95 15.56 -0.92
CA LYS A 97 10.11 17.01 -0.90
C LYS A 97 10.87 17.49 0.34
N ALA A 98 10.86 16.70 1.42
CA ALA A 98 11.59 16.90 2.65
C ALA A 98 13.10 16.67 2.44
N HIS A 99 13.89 17.02 3.45
CA HIS A 99 15.34 16.85 3.42
C HIS A 99 15.84 15.76 4.36
N LEU A 100 14.99 15.29 5.28
CA LEU A 100 15.36 14.29 6.28
C LEU A 100 15.86 12.96 5.70
N ASP A 101 15.43 12.57 4.49
CA ASP A 101 15.94 11.36 3.81
C ASP A 101 17.46 11.41 3.58
N LYS A 102 18.03 12.60 3.42
CA LYS A 102 19.46 12.81 3.15
C LYS A 102 20.36 12.39 4.29
N LEU A 103 19.83 12.34 5.53
CA LEU A 103 20.57 11.90 6.71
C LEU A 103 20.60 10.38 6.84
N LEU A 104 19.94 9.63 5.95
CA LEU A 104 20.03 8.17 5.92
C LEU A 104 21.41 7.72 5.43
N PRO A 105 22.05 6.72 6.07
CA PRO A 105 23.39 6.25 5.69
C PRO A 105 23.55 5.87 4.21
N THR A 106 22.55 5.21 3.63
CA THR A 106 22.55 4.84 2.21
C THR A 106 22.50 6.05 1.30
N ARG A 107 21.70 7.07 1.65
CA ARG A 107 21.55 8.31 0.88
C ARG A 107 22.80 9.18 0.96
N MET A 108 23.41 9.30 2.14
CA MET A 108 24.68 10.00 2.29
C MET A 108 25.79 9.42 1.41
N ARG A 109 25.83 8.09 1.28
CA ARG A 109 26.80 7.40 0.43
C ARG A 109 26.66 7.78 -1.04
N GLU A 110 25.44 7.98 -1.55
CA GLU A 110 25.18 8.40 -2.95
C GLU A 110 25.70 9.81 -3.25
N PHE A 111 25.79 10.65 -2.22
CA PHE A 111 26.33 12.01 -2.32
C PHE A 111 27.86 12.06 -2.24
N CYS A 112 28.53 10.97 -1.86
CA CYS A 112 29.99 10.92 -1.84
C CYS A 112 30.58 10.98 -3.26
N ARG A 113 31.79 11.54 -3.37
CA ARG A 113 32.61 11.41 -4.57
C ARG A 113 33.06 9.96 -4.77
N ASP A 114 33.37 9.62 -6.01
CA ASP A 114 33.99 8.34 -6.35
C ASP A 114 35.29 8.18 -5.56
N GLY A 115 35.46 7.01 -4.91
CA GLY A 115 36.61 6.74 -4.02
C GLY A 115 36.55 7.36 -2.62
N ALA A 116 35.49 8.10 -2.25
CA ALA A 116 35.33 8.67 -0.91
C ALA A 116 34.28 7.95 -0.03
N HIS A 117 33.76 6.81 -0.49
CA HIS A 117 32.65 6.08 0.13
C HIS A 117 32.98 5.52 1.53
N ASP A 118 34.26 5.23 1.81
CA ASP A 118 34.72 4.74 3.11
C ASP A 118 34.83 5.84 4.17
N ARG A 119 34.73 7.11 3.76
CA ARG A 119 34.77 8.28 4.63
C ARG A 119 33.41 8.96 4.78
N VAL A 120 32.33 8.28 4.39
CA VAL A 120 30.96 8.80 4.58
C VAL A 120 30.72 9.09 6.07
N PRO A 121 30.07 10.22 6.42
CA PRO A 121 29.73 10.51 7.80
C PRO A 121 28.95 9.38 8.46
N CYS A 122 29.43 8.97 9.63
CA CYS A 122 28.77 7.99 10.49
C CYS A 122 28.48 8.63 11.85
N SER A 123 27.33 8.27 12.42
CA SER A 123 26.91 8.68 13.75
C SER A 123 25.81 7.73 14.21
N PRO A 124 25.74 7.37 15.51
CA PRO A 124 24.61 6.66 16.06
C PRO A 124 23.25 7.30 15.70
N LEU A 125 23.23 8.62 15.50
CA LEU A 125 22.03 9.35 15.08
C LEU A 125 21.49 8.88 13.72
N PHE A 126 22.37 8.66 12.74
CA PHE A 126 21.96 8.24 11.40
C PHE A 126 21.42 6.81 11.40
N ASP A 127 22.01 5.93 12.22
CA ASP A 127 21.53 4.57 12.41
C ASP A 127 20.16 4.56 13.12
N ALA A 128 19.97 5.40 14.13
CA ALA A 128 18.69 5.55 14.82
C ALA A 128 17.59 6.09 13.88
N LEU A 129 17.94 7.04 13.00
CA LEU A 129 17.01 7.56 11.98
C LEU A 129 16.62 6.46 10.99
N GLN A 130 17.58 5.64 10.56
CA GLN A 130 17.31 4.51 9.67
C GLN A 130 16.39 3.46 10.34
N ALA A 131 16.65 3.12 11.60
CA ALA A 131 15.82 2.19 12.37
C ALA A 131 14.38 2.70 12.54
N TRP A 132 14.22 3.98 12.84
CA TRP A 132 12.89 4.61 12.90
C TRP A 132 12.20 4.59 11.54
N ARG A 133 12.89 4.94 10.45
CA ARG A 133 12.30 4.93 9.10
C ARG A 133 11.83 3.53 8.70
N GLN A 134 12.60 2.49 9.00
CA GLN A 134 12.20 1.12 8.72
C GLN A 134 10.93 0.73 9.49
N ALA A 135 10.84 1.09 10.77
CA ALA A 135 9.64 0.85 11.57
C ALA A 135 8.43 1.64 11.05
N ASP A 136 8.62 2.88 10.60
CA ASP A 136 7.56 3.70 10.02
C ASP A 136 7.03 3.11 8.71
N ILE A 137 7.90 2.63 7.82
CA ILE A 137 7.49 1.92 6.59
C ILE A 137 6.64 0.69 6.93
N HIS A 138 7.02 -0.09 7.94
CA HIS A 138 6.23 -1.26 8.37
C HIS A 138 4.84 -0.86 8.88
N VAL A 139 4.72 0.23 9.65
CA VAL A 139 3.42 0.77 10.07
C VAL A 139 2.58 1.20 8.87
N GLN A 140 3.15 1.92 7.91
CA GLN A 140 2.44 2.36 6.70
C GLN A 140 1.92 1.17 5.89
N GLN A 141 2.76 0.15 5.67
CA GLN A 141 2.37 -1.08 4.97
C GLN A 141 1.28 -1.85 5.73
N TRP A 142 1.40 -1.97 7.06
CA TRP A 142 0.41 -2.62 7.89
C TRP A 142 -0.95 -1.91 7.83
N GLN A 143 -0.97 -0.57 7.93
CA GLN A 143 -2.20 0.21 7.79
C GLN A 143 -2.83 0.05 6.40
N GLN A 144 -2.02 0.06 5.34
CA GLN A 144 -2.51 -0.14 3.98
C GLN A 144 -3.14 -1.53 3.81
N ASN A 145 -2.50 -2.59 4.32
CA ASN A 145 -3.03 -3.96 4.27
C ASN A 145 -4.35 -4.08 5.03
N ARG A 146 -4.48 -3.40 6.18
CA ARG A 146 -5.75 -3.34 6.93
C ARG A 146 -6.86 -2.64 6.16
N ARG A 147 -6.55 -1.53 5.48
CA ARG A 147 -7.52 -0.81 4.65
C ARG A 147 -8.01 -1.68 3.49
N ILE A 148 -7.10 -2.42 2.85
CA ILE A 148 -7.44 -3.41 1.81
C ILE A 148 -8.35 -4.49 2.40
N ALA A 149 -7.95 -5.13 3.50
CA ALA A 149 -8.74 -6.18 4.13
C ALA A 149 -10.15 -5.72 4.54
N LEU A 150 -10.26 -4.51 5.10
CA LEU A 150 -11.55 -3.90 5.44
C LEU A 150 -12.41 -3.68 4.19
N LEU A 151 -11.83 -3.20 3.09
CA LEU A 151 -12.56 -2.98 1.85
C LEU A 151 -13.13 -4.28 1.27
N HIS A 152 -12.34 -5.36 1.32
CA HIS A 152 -12.81 -6.70 0.92
C HIS A 152 -13.95 -7.18 1.81
N ALA A 153 -13.81 -7.09 3.13
CA ALA A 153 -14.87 -7.49 4.07
C ALA A 153 -16.18 -6.70 3.85
N LEU A 154 -16.08 -5.37 3.68
CA LEU A 154 -17.24 -4.52 3.42
C LEU A 154 -17.91 -4.84 2.08
N ARG A 155 -17.12 -5.16 1.04
CA ARG A 155 -17.65 -5.57 -0.26
C ARG A 155 -18.39 -6.90 -0.15
N ASP A 156 -17.82 -7.89 0.54
CA ASP A 156 -18.41 -9.21 0.69
C ASP A 156 -19.71 -9.14 1.50
N ASP A 157 -19.72 -8.37 2.58
CA ASP A 157 -20.93 -8.07 3.36
C ASP A 157 -22.01 -7.39 2.51
N ALA A 158 -21.63 -6.42 1.67
CA ALA A 158 -22.55 -5.73 0.77
C ALA A 158 -23.15 -6.67 -0.28
N ILE A 159 -22.35 -7.58 -0.87
CA ILE A 159 -22.82 -8.62 -1.80
C ILE A 159 -23.84 -9.54 -1.10
N ALA A 160 -23.49 -10.06 0.07
CA ALA A 160 -24.37 -10.94 0.84
C ALA A 160 -25.69 -10.24 1.21
N ARG A 161 -25.61 -8.97 1.64
CA ARG A 161 -26.77 -8.18 2.00
C ARG A 161 -27.66 -7.85 0.80
N LEU A 162 -27.06 -7.51 -0.34
CA LEU A 162 -27.80 -7.25 -1.58
C LEU A 162 -28.54 -8.51 -2.05
N ALA A 163 -27.87 -9.67 -2.04
CA ALA A 163 -28.49 -10.94 -2.38
C ALA A 163 -29.68 -11.27 -1.46
N LEU A 164 -29.56 -11.03 -0.14
CA LEU A 164 -30.65 -11.20 0.81
C LEU A 164 -31.83 -10.27 0.50
N LEU A 165 -31.58 -8.99 0.22
CA LEU A 165 -32.61 -8.00 -0.10
C LEU A 165 -33.34 -8.34 -1.42
N LYS A 166 -32.60 -8.77 -2.45
CA LYS A 166 -33.17 -9.26 -3.72
C LYS A 166 -34.12 -10.43 -3.49
N ARG A 167 -33.70 -11.44 -2.71
CA ARG A 167 -34.56 -12.59 -2.33
C ARG A 167 -35.81 -12.16 -1.58
N GLN A 168 -35.69 -11.32 -0.56
CA GLN A 168 -36.84 -10.85 0.24
C GLN A 168 -37.85 -10.08 -0.61
N ARG A 169 -37.37 -9.30 -1.59
CA ARG A 169 -38.22 -8.50 -2.48
C ARG A 169 -38.64 -9.24 -3.75
N ARG A 170 -38.20 -10.49 -3.94
CA ARG A 170 -38.40 -11.28 -5.16
C ARG A 170 -37.96 -10.54 -6.43
N VAL A 171 -36.87 -9.78 -6.32
CA VAL A 171 -36.26 -9.06 -7.44
C VAL A 171 -35.16 -9.91 -8.04
N GLN A 172 -35.20 -10.10 -9.36
CA GLN A 172 -34.15 -10.75 -10.14
C GLN A 172 -33.81 -9.86 -11.33
N THR A 173 -32.52 -9.58 -11.50
CA THR A 173 -32.00 -8.79 -12.63
C THR A 173 -31.45 -9.71 -13.71
N TYR A 174 -31.20 -9.18 -14.90
CA TYR A 174 -30.58 -9.94 -15.99
C TYR A 174 -29.19 -10.47 -15.57
N ASP A 175 -28.39 -9.63 -14.92
CA ASP A 175 -27.09 -10.02 -14.35
C ASP A 175 -27.22 -11.21 -13.39
N ASP A 176 -28.26 -11.25 -12.56
CA ASP A 176 -28.49 -12.37 -11.63
C ASP A 176 -28.81 -13.69 -12.34
N LEU A 177 -29.45 -13.63 -13.52
CA LEU A 177 -29.73 -14.83 -14.32
C LEU A 177 -28.45 -15.37 -14.95
N VAL A 178 -27.65 -14.49 -15.53
CA VAL A 178 -26.34 -14.84 -16.09
C VAL A 178 -25.42 -15.41 -15.00
N ASP A 179 -25.39 -14.77 -13.82
CA ASP A 179 -24.64 -15.24 -12.64
C ASP A 179 -25.11 -16.60 -12.15
N GLY A 180 -26.43 -16.82 -12.12
CA GLY A 180 -27.01 -18.09 -11.72
C GLY A 180 -26.57 -19.24 -12.63
N VAL A 181 -26.57 -19.01 -13.95
CA VAL A 181 -26.11 -20.02 -14.92
C VAL A 181 -24.60 -20.25 -14.79
N ALA A 182 -23.79 -19.18 -14.79
CA ALA A 182 -22.35 -19.29 -14.65
C ALA A 182 -21.95 -20.07 -13.37
N HIS A 183 -22.59 -19.78 -12.25
CA HIS A 183 -22.33 -20.49 -10.99
C HIS A 183 -22.79 -21.95 -11.03
N ALA A 184 -23.95 -22.24 -11.63
CA ALA A 184 -24.44 -23.62 -11.76
C ALA A 184 -23.53 -24.49 -12.63
N LEU A 185 -22.88 -23.90 -13.64
CA LEU A 185 -21.89 -24.56 -14.50
C LEU A 185 -20.54 -24.82 -13.80
N GLN A 186 -20.30 -24.28 -12.61
CA GLN A 186 -19.11 -24.54 -11.80
C GLN A 186 -19.38 -25.49 -10.62
N GLY A 187 -20.65 -25.86 -10.40
CA GLY A 187 -21.08 -26.69 -9.27
C GLY A 187 -21.00 -28.19 -9.53
N ALA A 188 -21.29 -28.98 -8.50
CA ALA A 188 -21.26 -30.45 -8.59
C ALA A 188 -22.23 -31.06 -9.62
N GLN A 189 -23.23 -30.30 -10.10
CA GLN A 189 -24.19 -30.73 -11.12
C GLN A 189 -23.88 -30.17 -12.52
N ALA A 190 -22.71 -29.54 -12.71
CA ALA A 190 -22.33 -28.87 -13.95
C ALA A 190 -22.47 -29.81 -15.17
N ASP A 191 -21.87 -31.00 -15.13
CA ASP A 191 -21.90 -31.94 -16.26
C ASP A 191 -23.32 -32.33 -16.68
N ALA A 192 -24.21 -32.57 -15.70
CA ALA A 192 -25.60 -32.92 -15.96
C ALA A 192 -26.38 -31.74 -16.55
N LEU A 193 -26.09 -30.52 -16.08
CA LEU A 193 -26.68 -29.29 -16.61
C LEU A 193 -26.21 -29.02 -18.04
N VAL A 194 -24.90 -29.11 -18.29
CA VAL A 194 -24.29 -28.95 -19.63
C VAL A 194 -24.87 -29.94 -20.63
N ALA A 195 -24.97 -31.22 -20.24
CA ALA A 195 -25.55 -32.25 -21.10
C ALA A 195 -27.01 -31.95 -21.48
N ARG A 196 -27.82 -31.49 -20.52
CA ARG A 196 -29.21 -31.06 -20.77
C ARG A 196 -29.29 -29.84 -21.67
N LEU A 197 -28.46 -28.82 -21.42
CA LEU A 197 -28.42 -27.61 -22.22
C LEU A 197 -28.04 -27.91 -23.68
N ARG A 198 -27.02 -28.76 -23.91
CA ARG A 198 -26.61 -29.17 -25.26
C ARG A 198 -27.65 -30.04 -25.97
N MET A 199 -28.41 -30.85 -25.22
CA MET A 199 -29.53 -31.61 -25.78
C MET A 199 -30.68 -30.71 -26.21
N GLN A 200 -30.97 -29.67 -25.42
CA GLN A 200 -32.06 -28.73 -25.69
C GLN A 200 -31.71 -27.71 -26.77
N TYR A 201 -30.46 -27.23 -26.78
CA TYR A 201 -29.94 -26.23 -27.71
C TYR A 201 -28.77 -26.81 -28.51
N ALA A 202 -29.09 -27.57 -29.55
CA ALA A 202 -28.09 -28.24 -30.40
C ALA A 202 -27.19 -27.25 -31.17
N ILE A 203 -27.71 -26.06 -31.47
CA ILE A 203 -26.99 -24.96 -32.11
C ILE A 203 -27.36 -23.67 -31.38
N ALA A 204 -26.37 -22.87 -31.01
CA ALA A 204 -26.55 -21.53 -30.46
C ALA A 204 -25.82 -20.53 -31.36
N LEU A 205 -26.53 -19.47 -31.77
CA LEU A 205 -25.95 -18.35 -32.51
C LEU A 205 -25.85 -17.16 -31.56
N VAL A 206 -24.63 -16.63 -31.37
CA VAL A 206 -24.39 -15.46 -30.54
C VAL A 206 -24.15 -14.30 -31.49
N ASP A 207 -25.11 -13.38 -31.55
CA ASP A 207 -24.98 -12.12 -32.27
C ASP A 207 -24.32 -11.06 -31.37
N GLU A 208 -23.68 -10.06 -31.97
CA GLU A 208 -22.94 -8.99 -31.25
C GLU A 208 -21.86 -9.54 -30.30
N PHE A 209 -21.12 -10.56 -30.75
CA PHE A 209 -20.13 -11.27 -29.94
C PHE A 209 -19.06 -10.36 -29.31
N GLN A 210 -18.73 -9.24 -29.95
CA GLN A 210 -17.78 -8.25 -29.44
C GLN A 210 -18.20 -7.58 -28.11
N ASP A 211 -19.48 -7.64 -27.75
CA ASP A 211 -20.01 -7.06 -26.50
C ASP A 211 -20.09 -8.10 -25.35
N THR A 212 -19.63 -9.33 -25.59
CA THR A 212 -19.62 -10.41 -24.60
C THR A 212 -18.54 -10.18 -23.54
N ASP A 213 -18.88 -10.33 -22.26
CA ASP A 213 -17.91 -10.30 -21.17
C ASP A 213 -17.31 -11.69 -20.88
N ASP A 214 -16.22 -11.74 -20.10
CA ASP A 214 -15.54 -13.00 -19.74
C ASP A 214 -16.47 -14.04 -19.09
N ARG A 215 -17.54 -13.58 -18.42
CA ARG A 215 -18.50 -14.45 -17.73
C ARG A 215 -19.45 -15.10 -18.73
N GLN A 216 -20.02 -14.33 -19.64
CA GLN A 216 -20.86 -14.85 -20.71
C GLN A 216 -20.05 -15.80 -21.61
N TRP A 217 -18.79 -15.49 -21.89
CA TRP A 217 -17.90 -16.40 -22.60
C TRP A 217 -17.77 -17.75 -21.89
N SER A 218 -17.55 -17.75 -20.56
CA SER A 218 -17.44 -18.98 -19.77
C SER A 218 -18.71 -19.85 -19.75
N ILE A 219 -19.88 -19.27 -20.05
CA ILE A 219 -21.13 -20.02 -20.18
C ILE A 219 -21.21 -20.73 -21.54
N PHE A 220 -20.66 -20.11 -22.59
CA PHE A 220 -20.73 -20.64 -23.96
C PHE A 220 -19.63 -21.66 -24.29
N SER A 221 -18.48 -21.59 -23.62
CA SER A 221 -17.33 -22.50 -23.80
C SER A 221 -17.55 -23.86 -23.13
#